data_AF-A0A7X7IAA4-F1
#
_entry.id   AF-A0A7X7IAA4-F1
#
_cell.length_a   1.000
_cell.length_b   1.000
_cell.length_c   1.000
_cell.angle_alpha   90.00
_cell.angle_beta   90.00
_cell.angle_gamma   90.00
#
_symmetry.space_group_name_H-M   'P 1'
#
loop_
_entity.id
_entity.type
_entity.pdbx_description
1 polymer ?
#
loop_
_entity_poly.entity_id
_entity_poly.type
_entity_poly.pdbx_seq_one_letter_code
_entity_poly.pdbx_strand_id
1 'polypeptide(L)'
;MAGYYDELLRLCGFEDSEIEEERPRIEKTFERLGISAADMETAENWVTQHHDVSLRGVRLLLGAWLKELIDVVLAKDDGKKIVYFGFPAILGPGLMISASSKDVMVTAPDMVLSHTMGHIFNKLTPILEAGEANGLPAGHALCSLWQIKIGGTAKGMIPVP
;
A
#
# COMPACT_ATOMS: atom_id res chain seq x y z
N MET A 1 12.38 -14.56 -14.91
CA MET A 1 12.72 -15.55 -13.85
C MET A 1 11.67 -15.35 -12.77
N ALA A 2 11.13 -16.43 -12.19
CA ALA A 2 10.12 -16.27 -11.14
C ALA A 2 10.74 -15.51 -9.94
N GLY A 3 10.12 -14.41 -9.55
CA GLY A 3 10.48 -13.64 -8.36
C GLY A 3 10.00 -14.36 -7.10
N TYR A 4 10.63 -14.08 -5.96
CA TYR A 4 10.24 -14.67 -4.67
C TYR A 4 8.81 -14.30 -4.24
N TYR A 5 8.20 -13.29 -4.87
CA TYR A 5 6.88 -12.75 -4.58
C TYR A 5 5.80 -13.15 -5.59
N ASP A 6 6.15 -13.87 -6.67
CA ASP A 6 5.24 -14.13 -7.77
C ASP A 6 4.03 -14.99 -7.34
N GLU A 7 4.18 -15.86 -6.34
CA GLU A 7 3.07 -16.64 -5.78
C GLU A 7 2.07 -15.78 -5.01
N LEU A 8 2.54 -14.95 -4.07
CA LEU A 8 1.70 -13.96 -3.39
C LEU A 8 0.98 -13.03 -4.37
N LEU A 9 1.66 -12.50 -5.39
CA LEU A 9 1.02 -11.61 -6.37
C LEU A 9 -0.06 -12.32 -7.17
N ARG A 10 0.20 -13.56 -7.60
CA ARG A 10 -0.83 -14.41 -8.24
C ARG A 10 -1.98 -14.67 -7.28
N LEU A 11 -1.73 -14.96 -6.00
CA LEU A 11 -2.78 -15.11 -4.98
C LEU A 11 -3.64 -13.84 -4.90
N CYS A 12 -3.02 -12.66 -4.96
CA CYS A 12 -3.69 -11.36 -5.05
C CYS A 12 -4.21 -11.00 -6.45
N GLY A 13 -4.32 -11.96 -7.36
CA GLY A 13 -5.03 -11.78 -8.63
C GLY A 13 -4.26 -11.06 -9.74
N PHE A 14 -2.94 -10.91 -9.62
CA PHE A 14 -2.11 -10.48 -10.74
C PHE A 14 -2.01 -11.57 -11.81
N GLU A 15 -1.94 -11.15 -13.07
CA GLU A 15 -1.56 -12.02 -14.18
C GLU A 15 -0.04 -12.07 -14.35
N ASP A 16 0.50 -13.18 -14.85
CA ASP A 16 1.96 -13.35 -15.03
C ASP A 16 2.55 -12.25 -15.93
N SER A 17 1.82 -11.80 -16.95
CA SER A 17 2.21 -10.67 -17.79
C SER A 17 2.31 -9.36 -17.03
N GLU A 18 1.38 -9.11 -16.09
CA GLU A 18 1.43 -7.90 -15.25
C GLU A 18 2.63 -7.93 -14.30
N ILE A 19 2.95 -9.10 -13.73
CA ILE A 19 4.10 -9.27 -12.84
C ILE A 19 5.40 -9.00 -13.59
N GLU A 20 5.55 -9.53 -14.81
CA GLU A 20 6.76 -9.30 -15.61
C GLU A 20 6.89 -7.85 -16.08
N GLU A 21 5.80 -7.19 -16.48
CA GLU A 21 5.80 -5.78 -16.89
C GLU A 21 6.16 -4.85 -15.74
N GLU A 22 5.55 -5.04 -14.57
CA GLU A 22 5.73 -4.19 -13.39
C GLU A 22 6.92 -4.62 -12.52
N ARG A 23 7.65 -5.67 -12.88
CA ARG A 23 8.74 -6.27 -12.08
C ARG A 23 9.71 -5.24 -11.50
N PRO A 24 10.25 -4.28 -12.28
CA PRO A 24 11.18 -3.29 -11.74
C PRO A 24 10.54 -2.36 -10.70
N ARG A 25 9.25 -2.03 -10.87
CA ARG A 25 8.50 -1.15 -9.95
C ARG A 25 8.12 -1.91 -8.68
N ILE A 26 7.75 -3.19 -8.79
CA ILE A 26 7.50 -4.09 -7.66
C ILE A 26 8.75 -4.21 -6.78
N GLU A 27 9.90 -4.54 -7.38
CA GLU A 27 11.15 -4.74 -6.64
C GLU A 27 11.59 -3.48 -5.90
N LYS A 28 11.55 -2.33 -6.58
CA LYS A 28 11.88 -1.03 -5.97
C LYS A 28 10.92 -0.65 -4.85
N THR A 29 9.63 -0.97 -5.01
CA THR A 29 8.61 -0.76 -3.97
C THR A 29 8.90 -1.64 -2.76
N PHE A 30 9.15 -2.92 -2.96
CA PHE A 30 9.39 -3.88 -1.88
C PHE A 30 10.67 -3.55 -1.13
N GLU A 31 11.72 -3.11 -1.82
CA GLU A 31 12.93 -2.58 -1.19
C GLU A 31 12.61 -1.39 -0.26
N ARG A 32 11.86 -0.39 -0.74
CA ARG A 32 11.49 0.79 0.05
C ARG A 32 10.63 0.45 1.27
N LEU A 33 9.82 -0.61 1.17
CA LEU A 33 8.94 -1.09 2.24
C LEU A 33 9.61 -2.10 3.18
N GLY A 34 10.83 -2.54 2.88
CA GLY A 34 11.52 -3.58 3.66
C GLY A 34 10.83 -4.94 3.56
N ILE A 35 10.26 -5.26 2.39
CA ILE A 35 9.63 -6.54 2.07
C ILE A 35 10.66 -7.43 1.37
N SER A 36 10.84 -8.64 1.88
CA SER A 36 11.84 -9.60 1.43
C SER A 36 11.26 -10.99 1.25
N ALA A 37 12.05 -11.92 0.70
CA ALA A 37 11.65 -13.32 0.56
C ALA A 37 11.22 -13.97 1.90
N ALA A 38 11.77 -13.52 3.04
CA ALA A 38 11.40 -14.04 4.36
C ALA A 38 9.95 -13.73 4.77
N ASP A 39 9.28 -12.81 4.08
CA ASP A 39 7.93 -12.36 4.43
C ASP A 39 6.83 -13.10 3.66
N MET A 40 7.19 -13.78 2.57
CA MET A 40 6.23 -14.30 1.60
C MET A 40 5.35 -15.40 2.18
N GLU A 41 5.95 -16.40 2.83
CA GLU A 41 5.19 -17.49 3.46
C GLU A 41 4.21 -16.94 4.51
N THR A 42 4.63 -15.94 5.30
CA THR A 42 3.74 -15.32 6.29
C THR A 42 2.60 -14.56 5.61
N ALA A 43 2.91 -13.78 4.56
CA ALA A 43 1.91 -13.01 3.82
C ALA A 43 0.89 -13.90 3.10
N GLU A 44 1.33 -14.96 2.43
CA GLU A 44 0.46 -15.91 1.71
C GLU A 44 -0.49 -16.63 2.67
N ASN A 45 0.03 -17.10 3.81
CA ASN A 45 -0.78 -17.69 4.87
C ASN A 45 -1.78 -16.69 5.45
N TRP A 46 -1.33 -15.45 5.72
CA TRP A 46 -2.16 -14.40 6.29
C TRP A 46 -3.32 -14.03 5.36
N VAL A 47 -3.04 -13.81 4.07
CA VAL A 47 -4.05 -13.51 3.05
C VAL A 47 -5.09 -14.64 2.98
N THR A 48 -4.62 -15.89 2.91
CA THR A 48 -5.50 -17.07 2.78
C THR A 48 -6.40 -17.28 4.00
N GLN A 49 -5.92 -16.96 5.21
CA GLN A 49 -6.69 -17.12 6.44
C GLN A 49 -7.72 -16.01 6.66
N HIS A 50 -7.47 -14.79 6.18
CA HIS A 50 -8.27 -13.62 6.51
C HIS A 50 -9.16 -13.12 5.36
N HIS A 51 -9.01 -13.69 4.16
CA HIS A 51 -9.80 -13.32 2.99
C HIS A 51 -10.35 -14.57 2.31
N ASP A 52 -11.56 -14.47 1.77
CA ASP A 52 -12.12 -15.52 0.92
C ASP A 52 -11.49 -15.47 -0.48
N VAL A 53 -10.27 -15.99 -0.58
CA VAL A 53 -9.48 -16.02 -1.82
C VAL A 53 -10.06 -16.98 -2.87
N SER A 54 -11.08 -17.77 -2.53
CA SER A 54 -11.83 -18.54 -3.53
C SER A 54 -12.63 -17.63 -4.47
N LEU A 55 -13.00 -16.43 -4.00
CA LEU A 55 -13.71 -15.43 -4.76
C LEU A 55 -12.73 -14.59 -5.59
N ARG A 56 -12.84 -14.67 -6.92
CA ARG A 56 -12.01 -13.88 -7.84
C ARG A 56 -12.06 -12.37 -7.53
N GLY A 57 -13.24 -11.84 -7.19
CA GLY A 57 -13.40 -10.42 -6.87
C GLY A 57 -12.59 -9.97 -5.66
N VAL A 58 -12.47 -10.81 -4.63
CA VAL A 58 -11.66 -10.53 -3.44
C VAL A 58 -10.18 -10.47 -3.81
N ARG A 59 -9.70 -11.45 -4.61
CA ARG A 59 -8.33 -11.46 -5.11
C ARG A 59 -8.02 -10.20 -5.92
N LEU A 60 -8.89 -9.82 -6.86
CA LEU A 60 -8.71 -8.60 -7.66
C LEU A 60 -8.66 -7.32 -6.81
N LEU A 61 -9.41 -7.25 -5.72
CA LEU A 61 -9.37 -6.10 -4.81
C LEU A 61 -8.04 -6.02 -4.04
N LEU A 62 -7.52 -7.15 -3.55
CA LEU A 62 -6.19 -7.23 -2.96
C LEU A 62 -5.11 -6.78 -3.95
N GLY A 63 -5.22 -7.24 -5.20
CA GLY A 63 -4.35 -6.82 -6.29
C GLY A 63 -4.43 -5.33 -6.59
N ALA A 64 -5.63 -4.75 -6.59
CA ALA A 64 -5.83 -3.31 -6.80
C ALA A 64 -5.13 -2.47 -5.71
N TRP A 65 -5.21 -2.89 -4.44
CA TRP A 65 -4.49 -2.19 -3.36
C TRP A 65 -2.97 -2.31 -3.48
N LEU A 66 -2.44 -3.45 -3.95
CA LEU A 66 -1.00 -3.60 -4.22
C LEU A 66 -0.55 -2.72 -5.40
N LYS A 67 -1.35 -2.62 -6.46
CA LYS A 67 -1.06 -1.73 -7.60
C LYS A 67 -1.06 -0.26 -7.15
N GLU A 68 -2.06 0.15 -6.36
CA GLU A 68 -2.08 1.50 -5.79
C GLU A 68 -0.91 1.74 -4.84
N LEU A 69 -0.49 0.74 -4.04
CA LEU A 69 0.70 0.85 -3.19
C LEU A 69 1.96 1.17 -3.99
N ILE A 70 2.19 0.44 -5.09
CA ILE A 70 3.32 0.67 -5.99
C ILE A 70 3.28 2.11 -6.51
N ASP A 71 2.11 2.56 -7.01
CA ASP A 71 1.92 3.92 -7.49
C ASP A 71 2.18 4.97 -6.40
N VAL A 72 1.70 4.76 -5.16
CA VAL A 72 1.90 5.70 -4.04
C VAL A 72 3.37 5.79 -3.67
N VAL A 73 4.03 4.65 -3.54
CA VAL A 73 5.43 4.54 -3.10
C VAL A 73 6.38 5.17 -4.13
N LEU A 74 6.05 5.03 -5.41
CA LEU A 74 6.85 5.54 -6.53
C LEU A 74 6.37 6.89 -7.08
N ALA A 75 5.27 7.46 -6.55
CA ALA A 75 4.65 8.67 -7.09
C ALA A 75 5.63 9.83 -7.37
N LYS A 76 6.57 10.10 -6.45
CA LYS A 76 7.59 11.14 -6.66
C LYS A 76 8.63 10.77 -7.71
N ASP A 77 8.99 9.50 -7.78
CA ASP A 77 9.95 8.99 -8.76
C ASP A 77 9.34 9.06 -10.17
N ASP A 78 8.03 8.86 -10.26
CA ASP A 78 7.22 9.00 -11.48
C ASP A 78 6.86 10.47 -11.79
N GLY A 79 7.38 11.44 -11.02
CA GLY A 79 7.21 12.88 -11.23
C GLY A 79 5.81 13.42 -10.90
N LYS A 80 4.98 12.64 -10.18
CA LYS A 80 3.61 13.04 -9.83
C LYS A 80 3.59 14.14 -8.77
N LYS A 81 2.61 15.04 -8.89
CA LYS A 81 2.13 15.87 -7.78
C LYS A 81 1.19 15.04 -6.93
N ILE A 82 1.26 15.18 -5.62
CA ILE A 82 0.59 14.26 -4.70
C ILE A 82 -0.41 15.04 -3.86
N VAL A 83 -1.64 14.55 -3.80
CA VAL A 83 -2.69 15.09 -2.94
C VAL A 83 -3.25 13.95 -2.11
N TYR A 84 -3.00 14.01 -0.81
CA TYR A 84 -3.58 13.05 0.12
C TYR A 84 -4.93 13.53 0.62
N PHE A 85 -5.90 12.62 0.62
CA PHE A 85 -7.10 12.75 1.42
C PHE A 85 -7.08 11.69 2.52
N GLY A 86 -7.75 11.94 3.65
CA GLY A 86 -7.77 11.02 4.79
C GLY A 86 -9.19 10.70 5.20
N PHE A 87 -9.41 9.52 5.77
CA PHE A 87 -10.72 9.12 6.27
C PHE A 87 -11.00 9.68 7.69
N PRO A 88 -12.27 10.03 7.99
CA PRO A 88 -13.42 10.05 7.09
C PRO A 88 -13.32 11.16 6.02
N ALA A 89 -13.53 10.81 4.75
CA ALA A 89 -13.33 11.71 3.63
C ALA A 89 -14.66 12.09 2.96
N ILE A 90 -14.76 13.34 2.51
CA ILE A 90 -15.73 13.72 1.48
C ILE A 90 -15.06 13.37 0.15
N LEU A 91 -15.49 12.27 -0.48
CA LEU A 91 -14.81 11.72 -1.66
C LEU A 91 -14.90 12.63 -2.91
N GLY A 92 -15.98 13.40 -3.06
CA GLY A 92 -16.24 14.23 -4.24
C GLY A 92 -15.07 15.15 -4.63
N PRO A 93 -14.55 16.00 -3.73
CA PRO A 93 -13.36 16.81 -3.97
C PRO A 93 -12.14 16.02 -4.44
N GLY A 94 -11.84 14.88 -3.82
CA GLY A 94 -10.70 14.04 -4.21
C GLY A 94 -10.84 13.52 -5.65
N LEU A 95 -12.04 13.05 -6.02
CA LEU A 95 -12.33 12.59 -7.38
C LEU A 95 -12.24 13.72 -8.41
N MET A 96 -12.72 14.93 -8.08
CA MET A 96 -12.61 16.09 -8.97
C MET A 96 -11.15 16.49 -9.22
N ILE A 97 -10.30 16.46 -8.18
CA ILE A 97 -8.87 16.74 -8.32
C ILE A 97 -8.19 15.65 -9.17
N SER A 98 -8.51 14.38 -8.92
CA SER A 98 -7.96 13.25 -9.69
C SER A 98 -8.31 13.34 -11.18
N ALA A 99 -9.54 13.75 -11.49
CA ALA A 99 -9.99 13.95 -12.86
C ALA A 99 -9.35 15.18 -13.55
N SER A 100 -8.76 16.11 -12.79
CA SER A 100 -8.24 17.36 -13.34
C SER A 100 -6.92 17.21 -14.09
N SER A 101 -6.09 16.22 -13.74
CA SER A 101 -4.81 15.99 -14.39
C SER A 101 -4.27 14.58 -14.08
N LYS A 102 -3.70 13.93 -15.11
CA LYS A 102 -2.99 12.65 -14.96
C LYS A 102 -1.66 12.80 -14.20
N ASP A 103 -1.15 14.02 -14.05
CA ASP A 103 0.09 14.30 -13.33
C ASP A 103 -0.14 14.50 -11.82
N VAL A 104 -1.40 14.50 -11.39
CA VAL A 104 -1.78 14.58 -9.98
C VAL A 104 -2.26 13.21 -9.51
N MET A 105 -1.55 12.63 -8.55
CA MET A 105 -2.01 11.47 -7.82
C MET A 105 -2.86 11.92 -6.63
N VAL A 106 -4.11 11.45 -6.58
CA VAL A 106 -4.99 11.66 -5.44
C VAL A 106 -5.31 10.32 -4.80
N THR A 107 -4.97 10.15 -3.54
CA THR A 107 -5.05 8.86 -2.84
C THR A 107 -5.18 9.04 -1.33
N ALA A 108 -5.65 7.98 -0.65
CA ALA A 108 -5.61 7.85 0.80
C ALA A 108 -4.50 6.86 1.18
N PRO A 109 -3.25 7.33 1.33
CA PRO A 109 -2.10 6.44 1.50
C PRO A 109 -2.15 5.65 2.81
N ASP A 110 -2.80 6.20 3.84
CA ASP A 110 -3.10 5.54 5.10
C ASP A 110 -3.94 4.28 4.91
N MET A 111 -4.98 4.35 4.07
CA MET A 111 -5.80 3.20 3.74
C MET A 111 -5.02 2.20 2.91
N VAL A 112 -4.29 2.65 1.88
CA VAL A 112 -3.48 1.77 1.03
C VAL A 112 -2.45 1.02 1.86
N LEU A 113 -1.71 1.70 2.74
CA LEU A 113 -0.76 1.07 3.65
C LEU A 113 -1.46 0.16 4.67
N SER A 114 -2.62 0.55 5.20
CA SER A 114 -3.38 -0.31 6.13
C SER A 114 -3.76 -1.64 5.48
N HIS A 115 -4.31 -1.61 4.27
CA HIS A 115 -4.73 -2.83 3.56
C HIS A 115 -3.53 -3.66 3.11
N THR A 116 -2.48 -3.04 2.60
CA THR A 116 -1.33 -3.78 2.09
C THR A 116 -0.41 -4.23 3.22
N MET A 117 0.17 -3.31 3.96
CA MET A 117 1.10 -3.64 5.05
C MET A 117 0.41 -4.34 6.21
N GLY A 118 -0.89 -4.09 6.46
CA GLY A 118 -1.65 -4.79 7.49
C GLY A 118 -2.32 -6.08 6.99
N HIS A 119 -3.26 -5.97 6.06
CA HIS A 119 -4.09 -7.11 5.67
C HIS A 119 -3.42 -8.10 4.71
N ILE A 120 -2.33 -7.71 4.04
CA ILE A 120 -1.57 -8.62 3.16
C ILE A 120 -0.30 -9.09 3.86
N PHE A 121 0.58 -8.16 4.23
CA PHE A 121 1.91 -8.52 4.75
C PHE A 121 1.98 -8.72 6.27
N ASN A 122 0.92 -8.39 7.02
CA ASN A 122 0.89 -8.46 8.49
C ASN A 122 2.10 -7.76 9.17
N LYS A 123 2.50 -6.62 8.61
CA LYS A 123 3.67 -5.80 8.97
C LYS A 123 3.30 -4.35 9.33
N LEU A 124 2.09 -4.13 9.85
CA LEU A 124 1.61 -2.78 10.16
C LEU A 124 2.23 -2.21 11.45
N THR A 125 2.56 -3.07 12.42
CA THR A 125 3.04 -2.65 13.76
C THR A 125 4.24 -1.70 13.71
N PRO A 126 5.32 -1.97 12.96
CA PRO A 126 6.45 -1.05 12.90
C PRO A 126 6.11 0.32 12.30
N ILE A 127 5.04 0.41 11.50
CA ILE A 127 4.54 1.68 10.93
C ILE A 127 3.76 2.44 12.01
N LEU A 128 2.90 1.77 12.76
CA LEU A 128 2.14 2.36 13.86
C LEU A 128 3.07 2.93 14.95
N GLU A 129 4.07 2.16 15.38
CA GLU A 129 5.06 2.58 16.36
C GLU A 129 5.85 3.82 15.89
N ALA A 130 6.17 3.88 14.59
CA ALA A 130 6.79 5.07 14.02
C ALA A 130 5.85 6.28 14.03
N GLY A 131 4.56 6.09 13.75
CA GLY A 131 3.55 7.14 13.85
C GLY A 131 3.45 7.72 15.26
N GLU A 132 3.47 6.84 16.26
CA GLU A 132 3.44 7.21 17.68
C GLU A 132 4.66 8.03 18.09
N ALA A 133 5.85 7.58 17.68
CA ALA A 133 7.11 8.27 17.97
C ALA A 133 7.25 9.62 17.25
N ASN A 134 6.47 9.88 16.18
CA ASN A 134 6.60 11.06 15.32
C ASN A 134 5.39 12.01 15.42
N GLY A 135 4.76 12.07 16.59
CA GLY A 135 3.81 13.14 16.93
C GLY A 135 2.35 12.72 17.00
N LEU A 136 2.06 11.42 16.91
CA LEU A 136 0.70 10.90 17.12
C LEU A 136 0.66 9.74 18.13
N PRO A 137 0.97 9.99 19.41
CA PRO A 137 0.93 8.96 20.44
C PRO A 137 -0.47 8.37 20.56
N ALA A 138 -0.58 7.12 21.04
CA ALA A 138 -1.84 6.37 21.08
C ALA A 138 -3.03 7.15 21.67
N GLY A 139 -2.82 7.96 22.71
CA GLY A 139 -3.87 8.77 23.34
C GLY A 139 -4.42 9.93 22.51
N HIS A 140 -3.72 10.33 21.43
CA HIS A 140 -4.15 11.36 20.48
C HIS A 140 -4.58 10.77 19.12
N ALA A 141 -4.44 9.45 18.93
CA ALA A 141 -4.84 8.76 17.72
C ALA A 141 -6.33 8.38 17.79
N LEU A 142 -7.21 9.31 17.38
CA LEU A 142 -8.65 9.00 17.23
C LEU A 142 -8.89 7.95 16.12
N CYS A 143 -8.06 7.96 15.08
CA CYS A 143 -8.07 6.99 14.00
C CYS A 143 -6.64 6.57 13.68
N SER A 144 -6.31 5.28 13.83
CA SER A 144 -4.95 4.76 13.60
C SER A 144 -4.45 4.92 12.17
N LEU A 145 -5.33 5.19 11.20
CA LEU A 145 -4.93 5.61 9.85
C LEU A 145 -3.99 6.83 9.85
N TRP A 146 -4.16 7.75 10.80
CA TRP A 146 -3.22 8.87 10.94
C TRP A 146 -1.85 8.42 11.44
N GLN A 147 -1.77 7.45 12.35
CA GLN A 147 -0.50 6.84 12.77
C GLN A 147 0.17 6.16 11.59
N ILE A 148 -0.59 5.46 10.75
CA ILE A 148 -0.08 4.80 9.55
C ILE A 148 0.49 5.81 8.55
N LYS A 149 -0.23 6.91 8.26
CA LYS A 149 0.27 7.98 7.37
C LYS A 149 1.57 8.59 7.88
N ILE A 150 1.58 9.00 9.15
CA ILE A 150 2.74 9.66 9.76
C ILE A 150 3.91 8.68 9.83
N GLY A 151 3.67 7.45 10.27
CA GLY A 151 4.67 6.40 10.35
C GLY A 151 5.24 6.02 8.99
N GLY A 152 4.40 5.86 7.98
CA GLY A 152 4.82 5.58 6.60
C GLY A 152 5.65 6.71 6.01
N THR A 153 5.28 7.97 6.28
CA THR A 153 6.07 9.14 5.87
C THR A 153 7.41 9.20 6.62
N ALA A 154 7.40 9.00 7.94
CA ALA A 154 8.60 9.04 8.79
C ALA A 154 9.59 7.92 8.44
N LYS A 155 9.10 6.76 8.01
CA LYS A 155 9.92 5.64 7.52
C LYS A 155 10.36 5.80 6.06
N GLY A 156 9.92 6.85 5.36
CA GLY A 156 10.24 7.06 3.94
C GLY A 156 9.58 6.04 2.99
N MET A 157 8.56 5.32 3.47
CA MET A 157 7.79 4.35 2.70
C MET A 157 6.89 5.04 1.68
N ILE A 158 6.22 6.11 2.10
CA ILE A 158 5.41 6.96 1.24
C ILE A 158 6.01 8.37 1.19
N PRO A 159 5.90 9.07 0.05
CA PRO A 159 6.41 10.43 -0.07
C PRO A 159 5.56 11.43 0.73
N VAL A 160 6.19 12.51 1.19
CA VAL A 160 5.46 13.71 1.66
C VAL A 160 4.65 14.28 0.48
N PRO A 161 3.34 14.57 0.65
CA PRO A 161 2.51 15.13 -0.42
C PRO A 161 3.02 16.49 -0.89
#